data_AF-A0A0H2ZZF4-F1
#
_entry.id   AF-A0A0H2ZZF4-F1
#
_cell.length_a   1.000
_cell.length_b   1.000
_cell.length_c   1.000
_cell.angle_alpha   90.00
_cell.angle_beta   90.00
_cell.angle_gamma   90.00
#
_symmetry.space_group_name_H-M   'P 1'
#
loop_
_entity.id
_entity.type
_entity.pdbx_description
1 polymer ?
#
loop_
_entity_poly.entity_id
_entity_poly.type
_entity_poly.pdbx_seq_one_letter_code
_entity_poly.pdbx_strand_id
1 'polypeptide(L)'
;MHHRTRVMILLAALGGLRVAEISRVRGEDIDIAKPAIHVVGKGKRSAWLPLHVLLVDAALTMPTRGWWFPANSRRPGDHVHSKSVSDIIGNAMRRAGVRGTPHGLRHWYGTTLLDDGADLRTVQELLRHRSLSTTQIYTRVTDERRAAAVGRLNPFRGAS
;
A
#
# COMPACT_ATOMS: atom_id res chain seq x y z
N MET A 1 -16.67 -3.88 11.23
CA MET A 1 -15.42 -4.23 10.52
C MET A 1 -14.24 -3.76 11.37
N HIS A 2 -13.32 -4.64 11.78
CA HIS A 2 -12.22 -4.23 12.66
C HIS A 2 -11.37 -3.14 12.00
N HIS A 3 -11.14 -2.02 12.71
CA HIS A 3 -10.41 -0.86 12.24
C HIS A 3 -9.10 -1.23 11.49
N ARG A 4 -8.29 -2.13 12.05
CA ARG A 4 -7.06 -2.64 11.44
C ARG A 4 -7.27 -3.33 10.09
N THR A 5 -8.37 -4.07 9.91
CA THR A 5 -8.71 -4.70 8.62
C THR A 5 -8.91 -3.64 7.54
N ARG A 6 -9.57 -2.51 7.86
CA ARG A 6 -9.73 -1.38 6.94
C ARG A 6 -8.36 -0.84 6.51
N VAL A 7 -7.47 -0.60 7.47
CA VAL A 7 -6.11 -0.08 7.17
C VAL A 7 -5.31 -1.06 6.30
N MET A 8 -5.37 -2.37 6.55
CA MET A 8 -4.74 -3.37 5.69
C MET A 8 -5.24 -3.32 4.25
N ILE A 9 -6.55 -3.16 4.05
CA ILE A 9 -7.16 -3.04 2.72
C ILE A 9 -6.71 -1.74 2.04
N LEU A 10 -6.72 -0.61 2.75
CA LEU A 10 -6.27 0.68 2.21
C LEU A 10 -4.79 0.64 1.81
N LEU A 11 -3.92 0.02 2.62
CA LEU A 11 -2.50 -0.12 2.27
C LEU A 11 -2.29 -0.95 1.00
N ALA A 12 -3.12 -1.98 0.79
CA ALA A 12 -3.08 -2.79 -0.43
C ALA A 12 -3.63 -2.04 -1.65
N ALA A 13 -4.80 -1.41 -1.50
CA ALA A 13 -5.56 -0.81 -2.60
C ALA A 13 -5.09 0.60 -2.97
N LEU A 14 -4.68 1.42 -2.01
CA LEU A 14 -4.31 2.83 -2.22
C LEU A 14 -2.82 3.12 -1.97
N GLY A 15 -2.10 2.19 -1.34
CA GLY A 15 -0.63 2.25 -1.24
C GLY A 15 0.07 1.27 -2.18
N GLY A 16 -0.68 0.34 -2.79
CA GLY A 16 -0.12 -0.72 -3.61
C GLY A 16 0.86 -1.64 -2.84
N LEU A 17 0.79 -1.74 -1.51
CA LEU A 17 1.75 -2.55 -0.75
C LEU A 17 1.51 -4.06 -0.92
N ARG A 18 2.59 -4.84 -0.86
CA ARG A 18 2.52 -6.31 -0.78
C ARG A 18 2.11 -6.72 0.64
N VAL A 19 1.45 -7.87 0.81
CA VAL A 19 1.06 -8.36 2.16
C VAL A 19 2.23 -8.50 3.14
N ALA A 20 3.44 -8.77 2.64
CA ALA A 20 4.65 -8.86 3.46
C ALA A 20 5.24 -7.50 3.86
N GLU A 21 4.85 -6.43 3.17
CA GLU A 21 5.18 -5.05 3.51
C GLU A 21 4.13 -4.52 4.48
N ILE A 22 2.84 -4.76 4.20
CA ILE A 22 1.71 -4.41 5.08
C ILE A 22 1.92 -4.99 6.47
N SER A 23 2.33 -6.26 6.57
CA SER A 23 2.54 -6.92 7.86
C SER A 23 3.63 -6.27 8.72
N ARG A 24 4.50 -5.44 8.12
CA ARG A 24 5.67 -4.82 8.75
C ARG A 24 5.56 -3.31 8.88
N VAL A 25 4.39 -2.71 8.64
CA VAL A 25 4.27 -1.26 8.78
C VAL A 25 4.41 -0.87 10.25
N ARG A 26 5.24 0.14 10.49
CA ARG A 26 5.45 0.77 11.80
C ARG A 26 4.99 2.23 11.76
N GLY A 27 4.65 2.78 12.92
CA GLY A 27 4.28 4.19 13.03
C GLY A 27 5.40 5.13 12.55
N GLU A 28 6.64 4.80 12.88
CA GLU A 28 7.83 5.54 12.46
C GLU A 28 8.17 5.44 10.97
N ASP A 29 7.49 4.57 10.22
CA ASP A 29 7.64 4.49 8.76
C ASP A 29 6.80 5.57 8.05
N ILE A 30 5.97 6.32 8.78
CA ILE A 30 5.03 7.30 8.22
C ILE A 30 5.52 8.71 8.47
N ASP A 31 5.62 9.49 7.39
CA ASP A 31 5.78 10.93 7.43
C ASP A 31 4.45 11.59 7.07
N ILE A 32 3.82 12.24 8.05
CA ILE A 32 2.55 12.97 7.87
C ILE A 32 2.81 14.39 7.34
N ALA A 33 3.95 15.00 7.66
CA ALA A 33 4.31 16.35 7.21
C ALA A 33 4.61 16.36 5.70
N LYS A 34 5.27 15.30 5.22
CA LYS A 34 5.37 14.96 3.80
C LYS A 34 4.66 13.63 3.57
N PRO A 35 3.31 13.62 3.35
CA PRO A 35 2.46 12.43 3.30
C PRO A 35 3.06 11.26 2.51
N ALA A 36 3.79 10.40 3.22
CA ALA A 36 4.56 9.32 2.62
C ALA A 36 4.79 8.19 3.62
N ILE A 37 5.00 7.00 3.07
CA ILE A 37 5.36 5.79 3.82
C ILE A 37 6.70 5.25 3.32
N HIS A 38 7.57 4.93 4.25
CA HIS A 38 8.79 4.18 4.01
C HIS A 38 8.47 2.69 3.94
N VAL A 39 8.91 2.01 2.88
CA VAL A 39 8.67 0.59 2.73
C VAL A 39 9.94 -0.15 2.36
N VAL A 40 10.24 -1.21 3.11
CA VAL A 40 11.38 -2.11 2.85
C VAL A 40 10.91 -3.36 2.10
N GLY A 41 11.30 -3.48 0.83
CA GLY A 41 10.99 -4.61 -0.04
C GLY A 41 12.01 -5.77 0.06
N LYS A 42 11.81 -6.79 -0.78
CA LYS A 42 12.74 -7.94 -0.90
C LYS A 42 14.15 -7.43 -1.25
N GLY A 43 15.17 -7.93 -0.55
CA GLY A 43 16.57 -7.58 -0.78
C GLY A 43 17.01 -6.25 -0.16
N LYS A 44 16.37 -5.82 0.94
CA LYS A 44 16.69 -4.60 1.71
C LYS A 44 16.60 -3.29 0.92
N ARG A 45 15.96 -3.30 -0.26
CA ARG A 45 15.67 -2.06 -0.99
C ARG A 45 14.52 -1.35 -0.31
N SER A 46 14.75 -0.11 0.09
CA SER A 46 13.74 0.77 0.67
C SER A 46 13.32 1.83 -0.33
N ALA A 47 12.09 2.32 -0.19
CA ALA A 47 11.57 3.43 -0.97
C ALA A 47 10.55 4.21 -0.14
N TRP A 48 10.52 5.53 -0.33
CA TRP A 48 9.42 6.38 0.08
C TRP A 48 8.34 6.39 -1.01
N LEU A 49 7.11 6.13 -0.60
CA LEU A 49 5.92 6.16 -1.45
C LEU A 49 4.96 7.24 -0.93
N PRO A 50 4.37 8.07 -1.79
CA PRO A 50 3.37 9.02 -1.37
C PRO A 50 2.12 8.30 -0.83
N LEU A 51 1.47 8.90 0.16
CA LEU A 51 0.23 8.40 0.75
C LEU A 51 -0.99 9.07 0.13
N HIS A 52 -2.00 8.26 -0.17
CA HIS A 52 -3.34 8.75 -0.50
C HIS A 52 -3.98 9.41 0.73
N VAL A 53 -4.85 10.42 0.55
CA VAL A 53 -5.50 11.15 1.66
C VAL A 53 -6.22 10.22 2.65
N LEU A 54 -6.97 9.22 2.16
CA LEU A 54 -7.63 8.21 3.01
C LEU A 54 -6.65 7.35 3.82
N LEU A 55 -5.39 7.20 3.36
CA LEU A 55 -4.34 6.55 4.13
C LEU A 55 -3.71 7.48 5.15
N VAL A 56 -3.62 8.79 4.87
CA VAL A 56 -3.21 9.80 5.86
C VAL A 56 -4.21 9.81 7.01
N ASP A 57 -5.52 9.87 6.72
CA ASP A 57 -6.57 9.84 7.74
C ASP A 57 -6.51 8.55 8.58
N ALA A 58 -6.27 7.41 7.92
CA ALA A 58 -6.09 6.14 8.60
C ALA A 58 -4.81 6.11 9.45
N ALA A 59 -3.72 6.74 9.02
CA ALA A 59 -2.47 6.78 9.76
C ALA A 59 -2.61 7.57 11.07
N LEU A 60 -3.41 8.64 11.07
CA LEU A 60 -3.69 9.44 12.28
C LEU A 60 -4.40 8.65 13.38
N THR A 61 -5.06 7.54 13.03
CA THR A 61 -5.74 6.65 13.98
C THR A 61 -4.89 5.45 14.41
N MET A 62 -3.69 5.32 13.87
CA MET A 62 -2.77 4.20 14.16
C MET A 62 -1.64 4.64 15.09
N PRO A 63 -0.94 3.70 15.75
CA PRO A 63 0.19 4.05 16.62
C PRO A 63 1.28 4.81 15.85
N THR A 64 1.79 5.87 16.46
CA THR A 64 2.91 6.68 15.91
C THR A 64 4.27 6.02 16.12
N ARG A 65 4.35 4.99 16.98
CA ARG A 65 5.53 4.14 17.17
C ARG A 65 5.15 2.67 17.29
N GLY A 66 6.01 1.80 16.79
CA GLY A 66 5.84 0.36 16.83
C GLY A 66 4.92 -0.19 15.74
N TRP A 67 4.65 -1.49 15.80
CA TRP A 67 3.89 -2.19 14.76
C TRP A 67 2.43 -1.72 14.69
N TRP A 68 1.99 -1.36 13.50
CA TRP A 68 0.55 -1.15 13.21
C TRP A 68 -0.26 -2.44 13.39
N PHE A 69 0.37 -3.58 13.10
CA PHE A 69 -0.24 -4.90 13.16
C PHE A 69 0.61 -5.84 14.02
N PRO A 70 0.56 -5.71 15.35
CA PRO A 70 1.34 -6.57 16.25
C PRO A 70 0.88 -8.02 16.13
N ALA A 71 1.80 -8.94 16.40
CA ALA A 71 1.49 -10.35 16.54
C ALA A 71 0.61 -10.62 17.78
N ASN A 72 0.16 -11.86 17.92
CA ASN A 72 -0.59 -12.30 19.10
C ASN A 72 0.33 -12.39 20.34
N SER A 73 -0.29 -12.63 21.50
CA SER A 73 0.39 -12.75 22.79
C SER A 73 1.49 -13.82 22.84
N ARG A 74 1.50 -14.78 21.91
CA ARG A 74 2.54 -15.83 21.83
C ARG A 74 3.84 -15.33 21.19
N ARG A 75 3.82 -14.18 20.50
CA ARG A 75 5.00 -13.56 19.87
C ARG A 75 5.05 -12.06 20.22
N PRO A 76 5.22 -11.72 21.51
CA PRO A 76 5.25 -10.33 21.93
C PRO A 76 6.40 -9.58 21.24
N GLY A 77 6.15 -8.34 20.84
CA GLY A 77 7.13 -7.50 20.14
C GLY A 77 7.31 -7.79 18.65
N ASP A 78 6.71 -8.88 18.13
CA ASP A 78 6.73 -9.22 16.71
C ASP A 78 5.47 -8.68 15.99
N HIS A 79 5.47 -8.76 14.67
CA HIS A 79 4.37 -8.37 13.81
C HIS A 79 3.57 -9.58 13.30
N VAL A 80 2.34 -9.30 12.85
CA VAL A 80 1.46 -10.32 12.26
C VAL A 80 2.14 -11.03 11.07
N HIS A 81 1.88 -12.31 10.86
CA HIS A 81 2.40 -12.99 9.67
C HIS A 81 1.73 -12.46 8.39
N SER A 82 2.50 -12.38 7.31
CA SER A 82 2.01 -11.95 5.99
C SER A 82 0.85 -12.83 5.48
N LYS A 83 0.85 -14.12 5.81
CA LYS A 83 -0.26 -15.04 5.50
C LYS A 83 -1.55 -14.63 6.22
N SER A 84 -1.47 -14.24 7.49
CA SER A 84 -2.63 -13.77 8.24
C SER A 84 -3.18 -12.45 7.68
N VAL A 85 -2.32 -11.52 7.23
CA VAL A 85 -2.77 -10.32 6.50
C VAL A 85 -3.53 -10.71 5.23
N SER A 86 -2.98 -11.67 4.46
CA SER A 86 -3.64 -12.18 3.26
C SER A 86 -5.02 -12.77 3.56
N ASP A 87 -5.13 -13.56 4.62
CA ASP A 87 -6.38 -14.19 5.03
C ASP A 87 -7.40 -13.18 5.54
N ILE A 88 -6.96 -12.19 6.31
CA ILE A 88 -7.82 -11.11 6.82
C ILE A 88 -8.42 -10.31 5.66
N ILE A 89 -7.60 -9.89 4.70
CA ILE A 89 -8.06 -9.16 3.51
C ILE A 89 -8.97 -10.05 2.66
N GLY A 90 -8.57 -11.29 2.37
CA GLY A 90 -9.37 -12.21 1.55
C GLY A 90 -10.74 -12.53 2.17
N ASN A 91 -10.79 -12.73 3.49
CA ASN A 91 -12.04 -12.92 4.22
C ASN A 91 -12.90 -11.64 4.19
N ALA A 92 -12.30 -10.45 4.28
CA ALA A 92 -13.03 -9.20 4.16
C ALA A 92 -13.64 -9.00 2.77
N MET A 93 -12.90 -9.29 1.71
CA MET A 93 -13.41 -9.26 0.33
C MET A 93 -14.56 -10.25 0.14
N ARG A 94 -14.41 -11.48 0.65
CA ARG A 94 -15.48 -12.50 0.58
C ARG A 94 -16.76 -12.04 1.28
N ARG A 95 -16.65 -11.46 2.47
CA ARG A 95 -17.81 -10.92 3.21
C ARG A 95 -18.50 -9.77 2.47
N ALA A 96 -17.74 -9.00 1.68
CA ALA A 96 -18.27 -7.92 0.85
C ALA A 96 -18.81 -8.41 -0.51
N GLY A 97 -18.84 -9.73 -0.76
CA GLY A 97 -19.26 -10.29 -2.06
C GLY A 97 -18.24 -10.07 -3.19
N VAL A 98 -17.05 -9.55 -2.89
CA VAL A 98 -16.01 -9.27 -3.89
C VAL A 98 -15.12 -10.50 -4.05
N ARG A 99 -15.09 -11.08 -5.25
CA ARG A 99 -14.13 -12.13 -5.61
C ARG A 99 -12.75 -11.51 -5.81
N GLY A 100 -11.75 -11.92 -5.03
CA GLY A 100 -10.39 -11.45 -5.23
C GLY A 100 -9.42 -11.83 -4.11
N THR A 101 -8.21 -11.30 -4.23
CA THR A 101 -7.11 -11.52 -3.29
C THR A 101 -6.41 -10.19 -2.99
N PRO A 102 -5.54 -10.10 -1.96
CA PRO A 102 -4.70 -8.92 -1.77
C PRO A 102 -3.87 -8.54 -3.01
N HIS A 103 -3.46 -9.55 -3.80
CA HIS A 103 -2.78 -9.30 -5.07
C HIS A 103 -3.71 -8.62 -6.08
N GLY A 104 -5.00 -8.98 -6.11
CA GLY A 104 -6.02 -8.30 -6.90
C GLY A 104 -6.20 -6.82 -6.51
N LEU A 105 -6.17 -6.48 -5.23
CA LEU A 105 -6.20 -5.06 -4.79
C LEU A 105 -4.97 -4.28 -5.27
N ARG A 106 -3.80 -4.90 -5.23
CA ARG A 106 -2.58 -4.29 -5.74
C ARG A 106 -2.58 -4.17 -7.27
N HIS A 107 -3.17 -5.13 -7.97
CA HIS A 107 -3.37 -5.04 -9.41
C HIS A 107 -4.32 -3.89 -9.73
N TRP A 108 -5.45 -3.80 -9.02
CA TRP A 108 -6.40 -2.69 -9.12
C TRP A 108 -5.69 -1.34 -8.93
N TYR A 109 -4.85 -1.18 -7.91
CA TYR A 109 -4.03 0.03 -7.74
C TYR A 109 -3.23 0.39 -9.00
N GLY A 110 -2.54 -0.58 -9.59
CA GLY A 110 -1.74 -0.36 -10.79
C GLY A 110 -2.58 0.01 -12.01
N THR A 111 -3.66 -0.72 -12.25
CA THR A 111 -4.58 -0.46 -13.36
C THR A 111 -5.27 0.89 -13.20
N THR A 112 -5.81 1.20 -12.02
CA THR A 112 -6.47 2.48 -11.76
C THR A 112 -5.50 3.65 -11.90
N LEU A 113 -4.24 3.53 -11.48
CA LEU A 113 -3.26 4.59 -11.75
C LEU A 113 -3.10 4.87 -13.27
N LEU A 114 -3.06 3.82 -14.10
CA LEU A 114 -2.97 3.96 -15.55
C LEU A 114 -4.26 4.58 -16.12
N ASP A 115 -5.43 4.10 -15.69
CA ASP A 115 -6.74 4.62 -16.10
C ASP A 115 -6.91 6.09 -15.72
N ASP A 116 -6.24 6.52 -14.64
CA ASP A 116 -6.22 7.90 -14.12
C ASP A 116 -5.18 8.78 -14.82
N GLY A 117 -4.56 8.26 -15.88
CA GLY A 117 -3.62 8.96 -16.74
C GLY A 117 -2.20 9.05 -16.17
N ALA A 118 -1.84 8.24 -15.17
CA ALA A 118 -0.44 8.11 -14.79
C ALA A 118 0.32 7.36 -15.89
N ASP A 119 1.51 7.84 -16.23
CA ASP A 119 2.35 7.14 -17.20
C ASP A 119 2.88 5.82 -16.63
N LEU A 120 3.20 4.88 -17.52
CA LEU A 120 3.67 3.53 -17.15
C LEU A 120 4.89 3.58 -16.21
N ARG A 121 5.77 4.56 -16.37
CA ARG A 121 6.98 4.67 -15.56
C ARG A 121 6.63 5.10 -14.13
N THR A 122 5.73 6.07 -13.95
CA THR A 122 5.19 6.44 -12.64
C THR A 122 4.54 5.24 -11.94
N VAL A 123 3.74 4.45 -12.65
CA VAL A 123 3.09 3.26 -12.09
C VAL A 123 4.11 2.19 -11.68
N GLN A 124 5.13 1.94 -12.50
CA GLN A 124 6.20 1.00 -12.18
C GLN A 124 6.98 1.40 -10.92
N GLU A 125 7.30 2.68 -10.77
CA GLU A 125 8.00 3.21 -9.60
C GLU A 125 7.14 3.09 -8.33
N LEU A 126 5.85 3.43 -8.40
CA LEU A 126 4.90 3.30 -7.28
C LEU A 126 4.69 1.84 -6.86
N LEU A 127 4.55 0.93 -7.82
CA LEU A 127 4.45 -0.50 -7.56
C LEU A 127 5.78 -1.11 -7.11
N ARG A 128 6.91 -0.44 -7.33
CA ARG A 128 8.25 -0.98 -7.03
C ARG A 128 8.44 -2.34 -7.72
N HIS A 129 8.10 -2.40 -9.01
CA HIS A 129 8.30 -3.58 -9.86
C HIS A 129 9.79 -3.78 -10.16
N ARG A 130 10.23 -5.05 -10.12
CA ARG A 130 11.65 -5.43 -10.21
C ARG A 130 12.14 -5.64 -11.64
N SER A 131 11.27 -5.69 -12.64
CA SER A 131 11.66 -5.94 -14.04
C SER A 131 10.56 -5.51 -15.00
N LEU A 132 10.96 -4.82 -16.08
CA LEU A 132 10.78 -5.24 -17.48
C LEU A 132 11.85 -4.49 -18.31
N SER A 133 12.88 -5.22 -18.76
CA SER A 133 14.03 -4.75 -19.57
C SER A 133 15.07 -3.83 -18.89
N THR A 134 16.29 -4.36 -18.75
CA THR A 134 17.50 -3.74 -18.19
C THR A 134 18.18 -2.71 -19.10
N THR A 135 17.53 -2.20 -20.15
CA THR A 135 18.19 -1.29 -21.09
C THR A 135 17.23 -0.24 -21.64
N GLN A 136 16.68 0.60 -20.75
CA GLN A 136 16.18 1.91 -21.16
C GLN A 136 16.81 2.94 -20.23
N ILE A 137 17.28 4.03 -20.83
CA ILE A 137 17.80 5.22 -20.15
C ILE A 137 16.59 5.83 -19.42
N TYR A 138 16.35 5.44 -18.16
CA TYR A 138 15.15 5.87 -17.44
C TYR A 138 15.39 7.21 -16.74
N THR A 139 14.65 8.23 -17.18
CA THR A 139 14.50 9.49 -16.45
C THR A 139 13.82 9.21 -15.11
N ARG A 140 14.40 9.72 -14.00
CA ARG A 140 13.83 9.61 -12.66
C ARG A 140 12.46 10.30 -12.61
N VAL A 141 11.42 9.62 -12.14
CA VAL A 141 10.12 10.28 -11.89
C VAL A 141 10.27 11.12 -10.62
N THR A 142 9.77 12.36 -10.67
CA THR A 142 9.84 13.26 -9.52
C THR A 142 8.86 12.83 -8.42
N ASP A 143 9.14 13.21 -7.17
CA ASP A 143 8.24 12.91 -6.04
C ASP A 143 6.85 13.54 -6.26
N GLU A 144 6.80 14.73 -6.86
CA GLU A 144 5.57 15.46 -7.15
C GLU A 144 4.69 14.72 -8.16
N ARG A 145 5.29 14.16 -9.21
CA ARG A 145 4.54 13.35 -10.20
C ARG A 145 3.95 12.09 -9.57
N ARG A 146 4.72 11.42 -8.72
CA ARG A 146 4.25 10.23 -7.98
C ARG A 146 3.11 10.61 -7.02
N ALA A 147 3.25 11.71 -6.29
CA ALA A 147 2.23 12.20 -5.36
C ALA A 147 0.95 12.62 -6.08
N ALA A 148 1.08 13.33 -7.21
CA ALA A 148 -0.06 13.74 -8.03
C ALA A 148 -0.82 12.53 -8.59
N ALA A 149 -0.11 11.49 -9.04
CA ALA A 149 -0.74 10.26 -9.52
C ALA A 149 -1.53 9.54 -8.40
N VAL A 150 -0.92 9.38 -7.22
CA VAL A 150 -1.62 8.77 -6.07
C VAL A 150 -2.81 9.63 -5.63
N GLY A 151 -2.69 10.96 -5.64
CA GLY A 151 -3.78 11.87 -5.26
C GLY A 151 -5.00 11.85 -6.18
N ARG A 152 -4.89 11.32 -7.41
CA ARG A 152 -6.01 11.18 -8.35
C ARG A 152 -6.82 9.90 -8.16
N LEU A 153 -6.29 8.91 -7.42
CA LEU A 153 -6.97 7.66 -7.18
C LEU A 153 -8.31 7.91 -6.50
N ASN A 154 -9.40 7.56 -7.18
CA ASN A 154 -10.73 7.68 -6.60
C ASN A 154 -11.32 6.26 -6.43
N PRO A 155 -11.37 5.73 -5.19
CA PRO A 155 -11.94 4.41 -4.92
C PRO A 155 -13.47 4.34 -5.09
N PHE A 156 -14.15 5.46 -5.35
CA PHE A 156 -15.61 5.56 -5.47
C PHE A 156 -16.10 5.82 -6.90
N ARG A 157 -15.25 5.60 -7.92
CA ARG A 157 -15.54 5.86 -9.36
C ARG A 157 -16.81 5.21 -9.95
N GLY A 158 -17.46 4.30 -9.24
CA GLY A 158 -18.70 3.64 -9.66
C GLY A 158 -19.85 3.72 -8.65
N ALA A 159 -19.74 4.56 -7.62
CA ALA A 159 -20.84 4.86 -6.72
C ALA A 159 -21.54 6.13 -7.23
N SER A 160 -22.49 5.96 -8.15
CA SER A 160 -23.42 6.98 -8.61
C SER A 160 -24.82 6.38 -8.67
#